data_AF-A0A258KIG5-F1
#
_entry.id   AF-A0A258KIG5-F1
#
_cell.length_a   1.000
_cell.length_b   1.000
_cell.length_c   1.000
_cell.angle_alpha   90.00
_cell.angle_beta   90.00
_cell.angle_gamma   90.00
#
_symmetry.space_group_name_H-M   'P 1'
#
loop_
_entity.id
_entity.type
_entity.pdbx_description
1 polymer ?
#
loop_
_entity_poly.entity_id
_entity_poly.type
_entity_poly.pdbx_seq_one_letter_code
_entity_poly.pdbx_strand_id
1 'polypeptide(L)'
;VALAAGDTITDLLGKMKEKALAASDTSLNTASFNALKADFESLRDQITKAATNAKFNGVSIADGTTTKLTFLANADGSGFTVTAKTLSLDGLGLTAASTFTDAATAKTMITTVTSALGTATNKLASLGTNSTGLDTHLTFVGKLQDSLDAGVGNLVDADLAKESAKLQSLQTKQQLGIQALSIANQASSSILSLFR
;
A
#
# COMPACT_ATOMS: atom_id res chain seq x y z
N VAL A 1 5.86 3.36 8.12
CA VAL A 1 7.17 3.99 8.36
C VAL A 1 7.16 5.50 8.12
N ALA A 2 6.92 5.98 6.89
CA ALA A 2 6.91 7.42 6.60
C ALA A 2 5.93 8.23 7.47
N LEU A 3 4.70 7.72 7.69
CA LEU A 3 3.71 8.36 8.58
C LEU A 3 4.19 8.47 10.03
N ALA A 4 4.83 7.42 10.57
CA ALA A 4 5.34 7.41 11.95
C ALA A 4 6.51 8.40 12.14
N ALA A 5 7.42 8.47 11.17
CA ALA A 5 8.46 9.48 11.18
C ALA A 5 7.88 10.89 11.07
N GLY A 6 6.84 11.06 10.24
CA GLY A 6 6.11 12.31 10.12
C GLY A 6 5.47 12.79 11.42
N ASP A 7 4.83 11.88 12.15
CA ASP A 7 4.24 12.17 13.47
C ASP A 7 5.30 12.68 14.46
N THR A 8 6.45 12.00 14.51
CA THR A 8 7.61 12.43 15.30
C THR A 8 8.10 13.82 14.86
N ILE A 9 8.18 14.08 13.55
CA ILE A 9 8.59 15.39 13.02
C ILE A 9 7.59 16.48 13.40
N THR A 10 6.29 16.21 13.35
CA THR A 10 5.27 17.19 13.76
C THR A 10 5.33 17.52 15.25
N ASP A 11 5.60 16.55 16.11
CA ASP A 11 5.83 16.78 17.54
C ASP A 11 7.10 17.62 17.78
N LEU A 12 8.19 17.31 17.10
CA LEU A 12 9.43 18.09 17.16
C LEU A 12 9.23 19.54 16.67
N LEU A 13 8.48 19.76 15.60
CA LEU A 13 8.13 21.10 15.12
C LEU A 13 7.27 21.87 16.14
N GLY A 14 6.35 21.18 16.81
CA GLY A 14 5.58 21.75 17.92
C GLY A 14 6.49 22.26 19.04
N LYS A 15 7.43 21.42 19.49
CA LYS A 15 8.44 21.78 20.50
C LYS A 15 9.35 22.92 20.03
N MET A 16 9.78 22.92 18.77
CA MET A 16 10.57 24.01 18.19
C MET A 16 9.82 25.34 18.22
N LYS A 17 8.51 25.32 17.93
CA LYS A 17 7.66 26.51 18.01
C LYS A 17 7.59 27.03 19.44
N GLU A 18 7.44 26.14 20.43
CA GLU A 18 7.44 26.52 21.85
C GLU A 18 8.77 27.15 22.27
N LYS A 19 9.91 26.59 21.85
CA LYS A 19 11.23 27.15 22.13
C LYS A 19 11.45 28.51 21.48
N ALA A 20 11.02 28.68 20.22
CA ALA A 20 11.08 29.96 19.52
C ALA A 20 10.17 31.01 20.18
N LEU A 21 8.99 30.60 20.68
CA LEU A 21 8.09 31.47 21.43
C LEU A 21 8.73 31.93 22.74
N ALA A 22 9.29 31.00 23.53
CA ALA A 22 9.99 31.33 24.76
C ALA A 22 11.21 32.25 24.51
N ALA A 23 11.94 32.05 23.41
CA ALA A 23 13.08 32.88 23.05
C ALA A 23 12.70 34.27 22.52
N SER A 24 11.42 34.49 22.16
CA SER A 24 10.93 35.80 21.71
C SER A 24 10.64 36.77 22.87
N ASP A 25 10.75 36.31 24.12
CA ASP A 25 10.61 37.16 25.30
C ASP A 25 11.82 38.11 25.43
N THR A 26 11.56 39.41 25.35
CA THR A 26 12.58 40.47 25.45
C THR A 26 13.12 40.67 26.86
N SER A 27 12.48 40.12 27.90
CA SER A 27 12.93 40.20 29.29
C SER A 27 13.95 39.13 29.67
N LEU A 28 14.25 38.20 28.75
CA LEU A 28 15.12 37.06 28.99
C LEU A 28 16.60 37.46 29.06
N ASN A 29 17.36 36.85 29.96
CA ASN A 29 18.80 37.05 30.01
C ASN A 29 19.53 36.30 28.87
N THR A 30 20.76 36.70 28.59
CA THR A 30 21.57 36.14 27.49
C THR A 30 21.84 34.64 27.63
N ALA A 31 22.05 34.14 28.86
CA ALA A 31 22.34 32.73 29.10
C ALA A 31 21.12 31.84 28.79
N SER A 32 19.94 32.24 29.27
CA SER A 32 18.68 31.57 29.00
C SER A 32 18.30 31.61 27.51
N PHE A 33 18.54 32.75 26.83
CA PHE A 33 18.31 32.85 25.39
C PHE A 33 19.19 31.86 24.61
N ASN A 34 20.48 31.79 24.95
CA ASN A 34 21.42 30.85 24.32
C ASN A 34 21.05 29.39 24.58
N ALA A 35 20.53 29.07 25.77
CA ALA A 35 20.03 27.72 26.07
C ALA A 35 18.82 27.35 25.20
N LEU A 36 17.84 28.25 25.05
CA LEU A 36 16.68 28.01 24.18
C LEU A 36 17.06 27.89 22.70
N LYS A 37 18.05 28.66 22.26
CA LYS A 37 18.62 28.55 20.92
C LYS A 37 19.26 27.17 20.70
N ALA A 38 20.07 26.70 21.64
CA ALA A 38 20.71 25.38 21.56
C ALA A 38 19.66 24.24 21.56
N ASP A 39 18.61 24.34 22.38
CA ASP A 39 17.48 23.41 22.37
C ASP A 39 16.81 23.38 20.99
N PHE A 40 16.55 24.56 20.40
CA PHE A 40 15.92 24.67 19.08
C PHE A 40 16.78 24.03 17.98
N GLU A 41 18.09 24.28 17.98
CA GLU A 41 19.03 23.71 17.02
C GLU A 41 19.12 22.18 17.17
N SER A 42 19.13 21.66 18.41
CA SER A 42 19.09 20.22 18.68
C SER A 42 17.81 19.56 18.14
N LEU A 43 16.64 20.18 18.36
CA LEU A 43 15.36 19.67 17.85
C LEU A 43 15.33 19.68 16.31
N ARG A 44 15.85 20.73 15.68
CA ARG A 44 16.01 20.82 14.22
C ARG A 44 16.88 19.69 13.67
N ASP A 45 18.00 19.41 14.32
CA ASP A 45 18.91 18.35 13.91
C ASP A 45 18.28 16.96 14.13
N GLN A 46 17.43 16.81 15.15
CA GLN A 46 16.63 15.59 15.36
C GLN A 46 15.60 15.39 14.25
N ILE A 47 14.97 16.44 13.73
CA ILE A 47 14.07 16.33 12.55
C ILE A 47 14.82 15.75 11.35
N THR A 48 16.05 16.20 11.10
CA THR A 48 16.88 15.66 10.00
C THR A 48 17.15 14.16 10.19
N LYS A 49 17.48 13.75 11.42
CA LYS A 49 17.69 12.33 11.74
C LYS A 49 16.40 11.50 11.58
N ALA A 50 15.27 12.02 12.06
CA ALA A 50 13.97 11.34 11.94
C ALA A 50 13.56 11.15 10.48
N ALA A 51 13.70 12.19 9.65
CA ALA A 51 13.39 12.13 8.22
C ALA A 51 14.31 11.14 7.48
N THR A 52 15.62 11.18 7.75
CA THR A 52 16.61 10.33 7.07
C THR A 52 16.48 8.85 7.43
N ASN A 53 16.09 8.55 8.67
CA ASN A 53 15.94 7.17 9.14
C ASN A 53 14.58 6.55 8.75
N ALA A 54 13.68 7.31 8.13
CA ALA A 54 12.36 6.85 7.72
C ALA A 54 12.40 5.95 6.47
N LYS A 55 13.13 4.83 6.53
CA LYS A 55 13.33 3.90 5.40
C LYS A 55 12.63 2.58 5.66
N PHE A 56 11.93 2.08 4.66
CA PHE A 56 11.39 0.73 4.64
C PHE A 56 12.06 -0.06 3.51
N ASN A 57 12.72 -1.16 3.87
CA ASN A 57 13.48 -1.98 2.92
C ASN A 57 14.47 -1.16 2.04
N GLY A 58 15.14 -0.17 2.66
CA GLY A 58 16.10 0.72 1.98
C GLY A 58 15.49 1.88 1.17
N VAL A 59 14.17 1.91 0.98
CA VAL A 59 13.45 2.96 0.21
C VAL A 59 12.68 3.88 1.15
N SER A 60 12.62 5.17 0.83
CA SER A 60 11.81 6.15 1.55
C SER A 60 11.02 7.03 0.58
N ILE A 61 9.88 7.55 1.06
CA ILE A 61 9.08 8.58 0.40
C ILE A 61 9.05 9.88 1.21
N ALA A 62 9.85 9.96 2.27
CA ALA A 62 9.88 11.06 3.24
C ALA A 62 11.24 11.78 3.29
N ASP A 63 12.34 11.11 2.94
CA ASP A 63 13.69 11.71 2.99
C ASP A 63 14.02 12.60 1.77
N GLY A 64 13.19 12.56 0.72
CA GLY A 64 13.38 13.34 -0.50
C GLY A 64 14.35 12.72 -1.53
N THR A 65 14.79 11.49 -1.32
CA THR A 65 15.68 10.77 -2.26
C THR A 65 14.96 10.33 -3.54
N THR A 66 13.65 10.06 -3.44
CA THR A 66 12.79 9.75 -4.58
C THR A 66 11.66 10.76 -4.72
N THR A 67 11.21 10.97 -5.96
CA THR A 67 10.06 11.84 -6.27
C THR A 67 8.75 11.07 -6.28
N LYS A 68 8.78 9.77 -6.58
CA LYS A 68 7.61 8.90 -6.63
C LYS A 68 8.00 7.42 -6.50
N LEU A 69 7.04 6.61 -6.09
CA LEU A 69 7.08 5.15 -6.18
C LEU A 69 5.88 4.65 -6.97
N THR A 70 6.10 3.65 -7.80
CA THR A 70 5.04 2.98 -8.55
C THR A 70 4.97 1.54 -8.08
N PHE A 71 3.78 1.14 -7.63
CA PHE A 71 3.47 -0.22 -7.18
C PHE A 71 2.67 -0.94 -8.27
N LEU A 72 2.69 -2.27 -8.27
CA LEU A 72 1.82 -3.03 -9.17
C LEU A 72 0.36 -2.86 -8.77
N ALA A 73 -0.50 -2.57 -9.74
CA ALA A 73 -1.94 -2.39 -9.51
C ALA A 73 -2.78 -3.44 -10.22
N ASN A 74 -2.37 -3.87 -11.42
CA ASN A 74 -3.12 -4.83 -12.23
C ASN A 74 -2.21 -5.90 -12.83
N ALA A 75 -2.83 -6.99 -13.30
CA ALA A 75 -2.14 -8.15 -13.87
C ALA A 75 -1.40 -7.85 -15.20
N ASP A 76 -1.77 -6.79 -15.90
CA ASP A 76 -1.09 -6.30 -17.10
C ASP A 76 0.20 -5.52 -16.82
N GLY A 77 0.56 -5.34 -15.53
CA GLY A 77 1.73 -4.59 -15.10
C GLY A 77 1.48 -3.08 -14.97
N SER A 78 0.26 -2.59 -15.19
CA SER A 78 -0.07 -1.19 -14.89
C SER A 78 0.02 -0.91 -13.39
N GLY A 79 0.46 0.30 -13.05
CA GLY A 79 0.92 0.62 -11.71
C GLY A 79 0.13 1.70 -11.00
N PHE A 80 0.12 1.61 -9.67
CA PHE A 80 -0.40 2.63 -8.75
C PHE A 80 0.76 3.52 -8.32
N THR A 81 0.72 4.79 -8.73
CA THR A 81 1.81 5.74 -8.43
C THR A 81 1.50 6.56 -7.18
N VAL A 82 2.41 6.50 -6.21
CA VAL A 82 2.42 7.35 -5.01
C VAL A 82 3.54 8.38 -5.14
N THR A 83 3.16 9.65 -5.22
CA THR A 83 4.12 10.75 -5.20
C THR A 83 4.74 10.88 -3.80
N ALA A 84 6.06 10.95 -3.74
CA ALA A 84 6.79 11.12 -2.49
C ALA A 84 6.51 12.49 -1.87
N LYS A 85 6.53 12.55 -0.55
CA LYS A 85 6.28 13.76 0.22
C LYS A 85 7.47 13.99 1.15
N THR A 86 8.41 14.80 0.70
CA THR A 86 9.63 15.11 1.45
C THR A 86 9.31 15.82 2.77
N LEU A 87 9.71 15.23 3.89
CA LEU A 87 9.57 15.73 5.27
C LEU A 87 10.93 16.12 5.87
N SER A 88 12.01 16.13 5.08
CA SER A 88 13.28 16.74 5.45
C SER A 88 13.11 18.25 5.68
N LEU A 89 14.11 18.88 6.32
CA LEU A 89 14.10 20.32 6.59
C LEU A 89 13.77 21.14 5.33
N ASP A 90 14.49 20.89 4.23
CA ASP A 90 14.29 21.61 2.96
C ASP A 90 12.87 21.41 2.42
N GLY A 91 12.34 20.18 2.52
CA GLY A 91 10.97 19.88 2.14
C GLY A 91 9.93 20.65 2.95
N LEU A 92 10.26 21.07 4.17
CA LEU A 92 9.37 21.79 5.07
C LEU A 92 9.60 23.32 5.02
N GLY A 93 10.50 23.81 4.17
CA GLY A 93 10.87 25.22 4.11
C GLY A 93 11.79 25.66 5.25
N LEU A 94 12.43 24.70 5.93
CA LEU A 94 13.48 24.93 6.92
C LEU A 94 14.84 24.58 6.30
N THR A 95 15.91 25.03 6.91
CA THR A 95 17.28 24.70 6.50
C THR A 95 18.12 24.34 7.72
N ALA A 96 19.29 23.74 7.52
CA ALA A 96 20.26 23.53 8.59
C ALA A 96 20.80 24.85 9.19
N ALA A 97 20.58 25.99 8.53
CA ALA A 97 20.91 27.31 9.05
C ALA A 97 19.73 28.00 9.77
N SER A 98 18.53 27.42 9.75
CA SER A 98 17.36 27.99 10.41
C SER A 98 17.59 28.05 11.92
N THR A 99 17.79 29.25 12.43
CA THR A 99 18.01 29.59 13.84
C THR A 99 17.57 31.05 14.08
N PHE A 100 17.73 31.56 15.28
CA PHE A 100 17.49 32.95 15.64
C PHE A 100 18.67 33.53 16.43
N THR A 101 18.91 34.83 16.28
CA THR A 101 20.04 35.54 16.92
C THR A 101 19.58 36.53 17.98
N ASP A 102 18.31 36.92 17.94
CA ASP A 102 17.67 37.86 18.87
C ASP A 102 16.17 37.56 19.01
N ALA A 103 15.48 38.27 19.90
CA ALA A 103 14.05 38.09 20.13
C ALA A 103 13.18 38.43 18.90
N ALA A 104 13.62 39.34 18.02
CA ALA A 104 12.88 39.72 16.83
C ALA A 104 12.91 38.61 15.76
N THR A 105 14.08 38.02 15.53
CA THR A 105 14.28 36.87 14.65
C THR A 105 13.61 35.61 15.20
N ALA A 106 13.58 35.43 16.52
CA ALA A 106 12.79 34.38 17.17
C ALA A 106 11.29 34.51 16.84
N LYS A 107 10.75 35.74 16.83
CA LYS A 107 9.34 35.99 16.46
C LYS A 107 9.03 35.62 15.01
N THR A 108 9.93 35.93 14.07
CA THR A 108 9.82 35.49 12.68
C THR A 108 9.94 33.96 12.55
N MET A 109 10.77 33.33 13.39
CA MET A 109 10.94 31.88 13.40
C MET A 109 9.66 31.15 13.82
N ILE A 110 8.84 31.71 14.72
CA ILE A 110 7.54 31.15 15.09
C ILE A 110 6.64 30.98 13.85
N THR A 111 6.57 32.00 13.00
CA THR A 111 5.79 31.95 11.74
C THR A 111 6.36 30.91 10.78
N THR A 112 7.70 30.86 10.67
CA THR A 112 8.39 29.89 9.80
C THR A 112 8.10 28.45 10.23
N VAL A 113 8.25 28.13 11.51
CA VAL A 113 7.96 26.80 12.07
C VAL A 113 6.47 26.47 11.99
N THR A 114 5.58 27.45 12.17
CA THR A 114 4.13 27.23 12.01
C THR A 114 3.78 26.88 10.56
N SER A 115 4.41 27.54 9.58
CA SER A 115 4.25 27.20 8.16
C SER A 115 4.81 25.81 7.83
N ALA A 116 5.99 25.48 8.38
CA ALA A 116 6.59 24.16 8.26
C ALA A 116 5.68 23.06 8.83
N LEU A 117 5.06 23.29 10.00
CA LEU A 117 4.11 22.38 10.61
C LEU A 117 2.87 22.16 9.72
N GLY A 118 2.28 23.24 9.18
CA GLY A 118 1.15 23.13 8.25
C GLY A 118 1.52 22.39 6.96
N THR A 119 2.75 22.57 6.46
CA THR A 119 3.25 21.82 5.30
C THR A 119 3.44 20.34 5.63
N ALA A 120 3.99 20.01 6.79
CA ALA A 120 4.18 18.65 7.25
C ALA A 120 2.84 17.91 7.38
N THR A 121 1.85 18.52 8.03
CA THR A 121 0.52 17.91 8.21
C THR A 121 -0.20 17.71 6.88
N ASN A 122 -0.14 18.67 5.95
CA ASN A 122 -0.72 18.51 4.60
C ASN A 122 -0.06 17.37 3.81
N LYS A 123 1.26 17.23 3.93
CA LYS A 123 2.02 16.14 3.32
C LYS A 123 1.65 14.79 3.93
N LEU A 124 1.49 14.71 5.25
CA LEU A 124 1.07 13.50 5.94
C LEU A 124 -0.37 13.11 5.61
N ALA A 125 -1.28 14.08 5.53
CA ALA A 125 -2.65 13.85 5.08
C ALA A 125 -2.68 13.24 3.67
N SER A 126 -1.87 13.79 2.74
CA SER A 126 -1.74 13.23 1.38
C SER A 126 -1.21 11.80 1.38
N LEU A 127 -0.23 11.49 2.23
CA LEU A 127 0.28 10.12 2.39
C LEU A 127 -0.79 9.18 2.98
N GLY A 128 -1.58 9.67 3.93
CA GLY A 128 -2.72 8.94 4.50
C GLY A 128 -3.76 8.60 3.44
N THR A 129 -4.18 9.57 2.62
CA THR A 129 -5.11 9.34 1.51
C THR A 129 -4.58 8.31 0.51
N ASN A 130 -3.29 8.38 0.15
CA ASN A 130 -2.67 7.39 -0.73
C ASN A 130 -2.67 5.99 -0.10
N SER A 131 -2.45 5.89 1.21
CA SER A 131 -2.51 4.62 1.94
C SER A 131 -3.91 4.01 1.91
N THR A 132 -4.96 4.82 2.13
CA THR A 132 -6.36 4.35 2.04
C THR A 132 -6.73 3.96 0.61
N GLY A 133 -6.23 4.70 -0.39
CA GLY A 133 -6.41 4.36 -1.80
C GLY A 133 -5.81 3.00 -2.16
N LEU A 134 -4.60 2.71 -1.66
CA LEU A 134 -3.96 1.40 -1.85
C LEU A 134 -4.75 0.26 -1.20
N ASP A 135 -5.24 0.46 0.03
CA ASP A 135 -6.05 -0.54 0.74
C ASP A 135 -7.38 -0.84 0.02
N THR A 136 -8.03 0.20 -0.48
CA THR A 136 -9.26 0.07 -1.28
C THR A 136 -8.98 -0.69 -2.58
N HIS A 137 -7.88 -0.38 -3.25
CA HIS A 137 -7.47 -1.05 -4.48
C HIS A 137 -7.14 -2.53 -4.24
N LEU A 138 -6.43 -2.84 -3.15
CA LEU A 138 -6.15 -4.22 -2.74
C LEU A 138 -7.43 -5.03 -2.52
N THR A 139 -8.40 -4.45 -1.82
CA THR A 139 -9.71 -5.08 -1.60
C THR A 139 -10.46 -5.31 -2.91
N PHE A 140 -10.41 -4.35 -3.83
CA PHE A 140 -11.02 -4.49 -5.16
C PHE A 140 -10.38 -5.62 -5.96
N VAL A 141 -9.04 -5.70 -6.00
CA VAL A 141 -8.30 -6.77 -6.70
C VAL A 141 -8.65 -8.14 -6.11
N GLY A 142 -8.76 -8.24 -4.78
CA GLY A 142 -9.21 -9.48 -4.11
C GLY A 142 -10.58 -9.93 -4.60
N LYS A 143 -11.58 -9.03 -4.60
CA LYS A 143 -12.93 -9.34 -5.09
C LYS A 143 -12.96 -9.69 -6.58
N LEU A 144 -12.11 -9.03 -7.39
CA LEU A 144 -12.02 -9.33 -8.81
C LEU A 144 -11.47 -10.74 -9.04
N GLN A 145 -10.44 -11.14 -8.28
CA GLN A 145 -9.88 -12.49 -8.33
C GLN A 145 -10.93 -13.54 -7.93
N ASP A 146 -11.65 -13.34 -6.83
CA ASP A 146 -12.73 -14.25 -6.41
C ASP A 146 -13.82 -14.40 -7.49
N SER A 147 -14.19 -13.30 -8.14
CA SER A 147 -15.18 -13.31 -9.23
C SER A 147 -14.66 -14.01 -10.48
N LEU A 148 -13.37 -13.88 -10.79
CA LEU A 148 -12.75 -14.55 -11.94
C LEU A 148 -12.67 -16.05 -11.69
N ASP A 149 -12.26 -16.48 -10.49
CA ASP A 149 -12.18 -17.90 -10.12
C ASP A 149 -13.56 -18.55 -10.17
N ALA A 150 -14.59 -17.88 -9.64
CA ALA A 150 -15.97 -18.35 -9.74
C ALA A 150 -16.49 -18.37 -11.19
N GLY A 151 -16.10 -17.38 -12.00
CA GLY A 151 -16.46 -17.32 -13.42
C GLY A 151 -15.83 -18.45 -14.23
N VAL A 152 -14.55 -18.73 -14.01
CA VAL A 152 -13.81 -19.84 -14.63
C VAL A 152 -14.42 -21.17 -14.21
N GLY A 153 -14.65 -21.38 -12.90
CA GLY A 153 -15.31 -22.57 -12.37
C GLY A 153 -16.67 -22.81 -13.03
N ASN A 154 -17.54 -21.80 -13.11
CA ASN A 154 -18.83 -21.95 -13.79
C ASN A 154 -18.74 -22.31 -15.28
N LEU A 155 -17.66 -21.92 -15.97
CA LEU A 155 -17.46 -22.23 -17.38
C LEU A 155 -16.87 -23.63 -17.60
N VAL A 156 -16.03 -24.11 -16.68
CA VAL A 156 -15.22 -25.32 -16.88
C VAL A 156 -15.64 -26.49 -15.97
N ASP A 157 -16.28 -26.21 -14.85
CA ASP A 157 -16.68 -27.23 -13.89
C ASP A 157 -17.85 -28.04 -14.45
N ALA A 158 -17.69 -29.36 -14.41
CA ALA A 158 -18.71 -30.28 -14.84
C ALA A 158 -19.78 -30.47 -13.76
N ASP A 159 -21.04 -30.60 -14.18
CA ASP A 159 -22.11 -31.07 -13.30
C ASP A 159 -21.96 -32.57 -13.07
N LEU A 160 -21.45 -32.95 -11.89
CA LEU A 160 -21.25 -34.34 -11.50
C LEU A 160 -22.55 -35.15 -11.53
N ALA A 161 -23.72 -34.55 -11.26
CA ALA A 161 -24.98 -35.27 -11.28
C ALA A 161 -25.33 -35.70 -12.71
N LYS A 162 -25.18 -34.78 -13.67
CA LYS A 162 -25.43 -35.06 -15.09
C LYS A 162 -24.42 -36.04 -15.67
N GLU A 163 -23.13 -35.86 -15.38
CA GLU A 163 -22.09 -36.78 -15.88
C GLU A 163 -22.21 -38.17 -15.23
N SER A 164 -22.63 -38.27 -13.96
CA SER A 164 -22.89 -39.57 -13.32
C SER A 164 -24.10 -40.28 -13.94
N ALA A 165 -25.19 -39.57 -14.20
CA ALA A 165 -26.35 -40.13 -14.89
C ALA A 165 -26.01 -40.60 -16.30
N LYS A 166 -25.20 -39.80 -17.02
CA LYS A 166 -24.70 -40.15 -18.36
C LYS A 166 -23.77 -41.35 -18.33
N LEU A 167 -22.87 -41.44 -17.35
CA LEU A 167 -21.99 -42.59 -17.16
C LEU A 167 -22.79 -43.86 -16.91
N GLN A 168 -23.78 -43.81 -16.01
CA GLN A 168 -24.65 -44.95 -15.72
C GLN A 168 -25.44 -45.39 -16.97
N SER A 169 -25.97 -44.44 -17.72
CA SER A 169 -26.67 -44.71 -18.99
C SER A 169 -25.74 -45.37 -20.02
N LEU A 170 -24.51 -44.87 -20.16
CA LEU A 170 -23.51 -45.43 -21.07
C LEU A 170 -23.09 -46.84 -20.68
N GLN A 171 -22.91 -47.13 -19.39
CA GLN A 171 -22.62 -48.47 -18.89
C GLN A 171 -23.75 -49.45 -19.22
N THR A 172 -25.00 -49.06 -18.97
CA THR A 172 -26.17 -49.87 -19.35
C THR A 172 -26.25 -50.08 -20.86
N LYS A 173 -26.01 -49.03 -21.67
CA LYS A 173 -26.00 -49.12 -23.14
C LYS A 173 -24.88 -50.04 -23.65
N GLN A 174 -23.70 -50.02 -23.04
CA GLN A 174 -22.59 -50.89 -23.39
C GLN A 174 -22.91 -52.36 -23.08
N GLN A 175 -23.48 -52.64 -21.91
CA GLN A 175 -23.91 -54.00 -21.54
C GLN A 175 -24.99 -54.53 -22.49
N LEU A 176 -25.96 -53.70 -22.87
CA LEU A 176 -26.95 -54.03 -23.88
C LEU A 176 -26.33 -54.24 -25.27
N GLY A 177 -25.33 -53.44 -25.65
CA GLY A 177 -24.61 -53.58 -26.91
C GLY A 177 -23.84 -54.90 -27.02
N ILE A 178 -23.18 -55.33 -25.94
CA ILE A 178 -22.50 -56.64 -25.86
C ILE A 178 -23.52 -57.77 -25.97
N GLN A 179 -24.65 -57.68 -25.26
CA GLN A 179 -25.71 -58.69 -25.33
C GLN A 179 -26.32 -58.78 -26.74
N ALA A 180 -26.61 -57.63 -27.36
CA ALA A 180 -27.12 -57.56 -28.73
C ALA A 180 -26.12 -58.14 -29.75
N LEU A 181 -24.82 -57.87 -29.58
CA LEU A 181 -23.76 -58.45 -30.41
C LEU A 181 -23.67 -59.99 -30.23
N SER A 182 -23.80 -60.48 -29.00
CA SER A 182 -23.85 -61.92 -28.70
C SER A 182 -25.06 -62.59 -29.39
N ILE A 183 -26.24 -61.98 -29.32
CA ILE A 183 -27.45 -62.46 -30.00
C ILE A 183 -27.27 -62.45 -31.54
N ALA A 184 -26.70 -61.38 -32.10
CA ALA A 184 -26.45 -61.28 -33.54
C ALA A 184 -25.45 -62.35 -34.04
N ASN A 185 -24.41 -62.64 -33.26
CA ASN A 185 -23.46 -63.71 -33.57
C ASN A 185 -24.05 -65.12 -33.42
N GLN A 186 -25.02 -65.33 -32.53
CA GLN A 186 -25.72 -66.62 -32.42
C GLN A 186 -26.77 -66.82 -33.53
N ALA A 187 -27.39 -65.76 -34.01
CA ALA A 187 -28.37 -65.83 -35.10
C ALA A 187 -27.77 -66.38 -36.41
N SER A 188 -26.49 -66.11 -36.68
CA SER A 188 -25.78 -66.63 -37.85
C SER A 188 -25.53 -68.15 -37.78
N SER A 189 -25.30 -68.72 -36.59
CA SER A 189 -25.21 -70.17 -36.39
C SER A 189 -26.55 -70.90 -36.57
N SER A 190 -27.67 -70.30 -36.18
CA SER A 190 -29.02 -70.86 -36.39
C SER A 190 -29.42 -70.91 -37.86
N ILE A 191 -28.97 -69.93 -38.65
CA ILE A 191 -29.16 -69.93 -40.10
C ILE A 191 -28.31 -71.04 -40.75
N LEU A 192 -27.07 -71.24 -40.27
CA LEU A 192 -26.19 -72.29 -40.81
C LEU A 192 -26.69 -73.72 -40.51
N SER A 193 -27.42 -73.94 -39.40
CA SER A 193 -28.06 -75.24 -39.13
C SER A 193 -29.31 -75.50 -39.98
N LEU A 194 -29.92 -74.46 -40.56
CA LEU A 194 -31.10 -74.59 -41.42
C LEU A 194 -30.75 -75.06 -42.85
N PHE A 195 -29.48 -74.91 -43.24
CA PHE A 195 -28.94 -75.35 -44.53
C PHE A 195 -28.04 -76.61 -44.41
N ARG A 196 -28.13 -77.34 -43.29
CA ARG A 196 -27.50 -78.66 -43.09
C ARG A 196 -28.55 -79.76 -43.07
#